data_AF-A0A520KGY3-F1
#
_entry.id   AF-A0A520KGY3-F1
#
_cell.length_a   1.000
_cell.length_b   1.000
_cell.length_c   1.000
_cell.angle_alpha   90.00
_cell.angle_beta   90.00
_cell.angle_gamma   90.00
#
_symmetry.space_group_name_H-M   'P 1'
#
loop_
_entity.id
_entity.type
_entity.pdbx_description
1 polymer ?
#
loop_
_entity_poly.entity_id
_entity_poly.type
_entity_poly.pdbx_seq_one_letter_code
_entity_poly.pdbx_strand_id
1 'polypeptide(L)' 'MEKEKKKPYIYPHKHCIYCGKMITVEGRDYCLKCKPEHEKETSKIQRSKKIQKFINYYIIAVLVLFIIIIAYYSFH' A
#
# COMPACT_ATOMS: atom_id res chain seq x y z
N MET A 1 -50.82 10.79 18.25
CA MET A 1 -49.86 9.73 17.86
C MET A 1 -49.17 10.18 16.58
N GLU A 2 -48.03 10.84 16.72
CA GLU A 2 -47.24 11.34 15.60
C GLU A 2 -46.52 10.15 14.96
N LYS A 3 -46.84 9.86 13.70
CA LYS A 3 -46.21 8.76 12.95
C LYS A 3 -44.77 9.17 12.63
N GLU A 4 -43.82 8.67 13.42
CA GLU A 4 -42.39 8.84 13.15
C GLU A 4 -42.06 8.31 11.75
N LYS A 5 -41.80 9.23 10.82
CA LYS A 5 -41.31 8.92 9.47
C LYS A 5 -39.92 8.29 9.61
N LYS A 6 -39.84 6.96 9.52
CA LYS A 6 -38.57 6.23 9.46
C LYS A 6 -37.72 6.82 8.33
N LYS A 7 -36.60 7.44 8.70
CA LYS A 7 -35.62 7.99 7.75
C LYS A 7 -35.16 6.85 6.83
N PRO A 8 -35.12 7.04 5.49
CA PRO A 8 -34.69 5.98 4.59
C PRO A 8 -33.26 5.56 4.96
N TYR A 9 -33.08 4.26 5.19
CA TYR A 9 -31.78 3.68 5.47
C TYR A 9 -30.87 3.89 4.26
N ILE A 10 -29.92 4.82 4.38
CA ILE A 10 -28.88 5.05 3.36
C ILE A 10 -27.91 3.88 3.47
N TYR A 11 -27.97 2.98 2.48
CA TYR A 11 -27.07 1.85 2.36
C TYR A 11 -25.61 2.35 2.30
N PRO A 12 -24.62 1.65 2.90
CA PRO A 12 -23.23 2.04 2.76
C PRO A 12 -22.77 1.93 1.30
N HIS A 13 -22.84 3.03 0.56
CA HIS A 13 -22.33 3.12 -0.79
C HIS A 13 -20.81 3.33 -0.72
N LYS A 14 -20.04 2.38 -1.26
CA LYS A 14 -18.61 2.61 -1.47
C LYS A 14 -18.44 3.64 -2.59
N HIS A 15 -17.66 4.66 -2.33
CA HIS A 15 -17.32 5.68 -3.33
C HIS A 15 -15.88 5.46 -3.80
N CYS A 16 -15.63 5.74 -5.07
CA CYS A 16 -14.29 5.70 -5.63
C CYS A 16 -13.41 6.75 -4.97
N ILE A 17 -12.26 6.33 -4.42
CA ILE A 17 -11.30 7.23 -3.78
C ILE A 17 -10.79 8.35 -4.71
N TYR A 18 -10.82 8.13 -6.02
CA TYR A 18 -10.32 9.08 -7.02
C TYR A 18 -11.37 10.07 -7.53
N CYS A 19 -12.62 9.63 -7.69
CA CYS A 19 -13.65 10.44 -8.37
C CYS A 19 -14.96 10.56 -7.61
N GLY A 20 -15.06 9.99 -6.40
CA GLY A 20 -16.25 10.08 -5.56
C GLY A 20 -17.50 9.38 -6.09
N LYS A 21 -17.44 8.75 -7.27
CA LYS A 21 -18.59 8.04 -7.86
C LYS A 21 -18.89 6.76 -7.07
N MET A 22 -20.17 6.43 -6.92
CA MET A 22 -20.59 5.17 -6.33
C MET A 22 -19.98 3.98 -7.10
N ILE A 23 -19.46 3.01 -6.37
CA ILE A 23 -18.93 1.77 -6.90
C ILE A 23 -19.96 0.69 -6.63
N THR A 24 -20.45 0.05 -7.70
CA THR A 24 -21.37 -1.09 -7.63
C THR A 24 -20.63 -2.42 -7.49
N VAL A 25 -19.31 -2.41 -7.66
CA VAL A 25 -18.45 -3.61 -7.68
C VAL A 25 -17.88 -3.87 -6.29
N GLU A 26 -18.17 -5.03 -5.72
CA GLU A 26 -17.62 -5.44 -4.43
C GLU A 26 -16.11 -5.77 -4.54
N GLY A 27 -15.35 -5.47 -3.49
CA GLY A 27 -13.93 -5.82 -3.37
C GLY A 27 -12.91 -4.81 -3.94
N ARG A 28 -13.31 -3.61 -4.37
CA ARG A 28 -12.38 -2.58 -4.88
C ARG A 28 -12.74 -1.18 -4.37
N ASP A 29 -11.72 -0.37 -4.09
CA ASP A 29 -11.90 1.03 -3.61
C ASP A 29 -11.90 2.06 -4.75
N TYR A 30 -11.80 1.60 -6.00
CA TYR A 30 -11.79 2.44 -7.20
C TYR A 30 -12.76 1.95 -8.29
N CYS A 31 -13.29 2.90 -9.07
CA CYS A 31 -14.15 2.61 -10.21
C CYS A 31 -13.35 2.15 -11.44
N LEU A 32 -14.02 1.50 -12.40
CA LEU A 32 -13.35 1.01 -13.63
C LEU A 32 -12.63 2.11 -14.41
N LYS A 33 -13.16 3.33 -14.38
CA LYS A 33 -12.56 4.49 -15.05
C LYS A 33 -11.26 4.98 -14.39
N CYS A 34 -11.14 4.82 -13.07
CA CYS A 34 -9.96 5.23 -12.29
C CYS A 34 -8.96 4.08 -12.06
N LYS A 35 -9.25 2.87 -12.56
CA LYS A 35 -8.31 1.74 -12.62
C LYS A 35 -6.91 2.13 -13.14
N PRO A 36 -6.75 2.86 -14.27
CA PRO A 36 -5.44 3.23 -14.77
C PRO A 36 -4.67 4.18 -13.82
N GLU A 37 -5.38 5.02 -13.05
CA GLU A 37 -4.76 5.90 -12.06
C GLU A 37 -4.16 5.08 -10.90
N HIS A 38 -4.96 4.13 -10.39
CA HIS A 38 -4.54 3.21 -9.35
C HIS A 38 -3.36 2.31 -9.79
N GLU A 39 -3.36 1.82 -11.02
CA GLU A 39 -2.24 1.04 -11.58
C GLU A 39 -0.95 1.88 -11.71
N LYS A 40 -1.06 3.16 -12.07
CA LYS A 40 0.10 4.07 -12.12
C LYS A 40 0.67 4.35 -10.73
N GLU A 41 -0.16 4.52 -9.71
CA GLU A 41 0.31 4.72 -8.34
C GLU A 41 0.94 3.44 -7.76
N THR A 42 0.25 2.31 -7.91
CA THR A 42 0.76 1.02 -7.41
C THR A 42 2.06 0.61 -8.08
N SER A 43 2.23 0.85 -9.39
CA SER A 43 3.50 0.56 -10.08
C SER A 43 4.67 1.41 -9.58
N LYS A 44 4.45 2.69 -9.22
CA LYS A 44 5.47 3.53 -8.57
C LYS A 44 5.84 3.00 -7.18
N ILE A 45 4.84 2.62 -6.38
CA ILE A 45 5.04 2.06 -5.04
C ILE A 45 5.75 0.69 -5.10
N GLN A 46 5.47 -0.14 -6.10
CA GLN A 46 6.14 -1.42 -6.27
C GLN A 46 7.62 -1.25 -6.63
N ARG A 47 7.97 -0.26 -7.45
CA ARG A 47 9.37 0.05 -7.78
C ARG A 47 10.14 0.51 -6.53
N SER A 48 9.57 1.40 -5.74
CA SER A 48 10.24 1.87 -4.51
C SER A 48 10.42 0.74 -3.49
N LYS A 49 9.43 -0.16 -3.33
CA LYS A 49 9.54 -1.33 -2.45
C LYS A 49 10.65 -2.32 -2.88
N LYS A 50 10.83 -2.53 -4.18
CA LYS A 50 11.92 -3.39 -4.69
C LYS A 50 13.29 -2.80 -4.38
N ILE A 51 13.46 -1.49 -4.60
CA ILE A 51 14.71 -0.77 -4.32
C ILE A 51 15.01 -0.78 -2.81
N GLN A 52 14.01 -0.53 -1.97
CA GLN A 52 14.18 -0.58 -0.51
C GLN A 52 14.66 -1.96 -0.02
N LYS A 53 14.10 -3.06 -0.57
CA LYS A 53 14.58 -4.41 -0.23
C LYS A 53 16.04 -4.63 -0.61
N PHE A 54 16.45 -4.15 -1.79
CA PHE A 54 17.83 -4.28 -2.25
C PHE A 54 18.81 -3.49 -1.37
N ILE A 55 18.46 -2.24 -1.03
CA ILE A 55 19.27 -1.39 -0.13
C ILE A 55 19.40 -2.05 1.24
N ASN A 56 18.30 -2.58 1.79
CA ASN A 56 18.34 -3.22 3.11
C ASN A 56 19.23 -4.48 3.11
N TYR A 57 19.16 -5.29 2.06
CA TYR A 57 20.04 -6.44 1.89
C TYR A 57 21.53 -6.03 1.79
N TYR A 58 21.82 -4.97 1.03
CA TYR A 58 23.17 -4.44 0.91
C TYR A 58 23.74 -3.98 2.25
N ILE A 59 22.96 -3.23 3.05
CA ILE A 59 23.38 -2.78 4.38
C ILE A 59 23.73 -3.98 5.29
N ILE A 60 22.88 -5.00 5.31
CA ILE A 60 23.10 -6.21 6.10
C ILE A 60 24.39 -6.91 5.64
N ALA A 61 24.60 -7.06 4.34
CA ALA A 61 25.80 -7.71 3.80
C ALA A 61 27.09 -6.96 4.19
N VAL A 62 27.07 -5.63 4.15
CA VAL A 62 28.21 -4.79 4.57
C VAL A 62 28.48 -4.93 6.06
N LEU A 63 27.44 -4.96 6.91
CA LEU A 63 27.60 -5.17 8.35
C LEU A 63 28.22 -6.52 8.68
N VAL A 64 27.77 -7.59 8.00
CA VAL A 64 28.33 -8.94 8.15
C VAL A 64 29.80 -8.96 7.75
N LEU A 65 30.16 -8.34 6.63
CA LEU A 65 31.56 -8.19 6.21
C LEU A 65 32.40 -7.46 7.25
N PHE A 66 31.89 -6.35 7.80
CA PHE A 66 32.57 -5.62 8.86
C PHE A 66 32.83 -6.47 10.11
N ILE A 67 31.85 -7.26 10.55
CA ILE A 67 32.00 -8.15 11.70
C ILE A 67 33.08 -9.20 11.42
N ILE A 68 33.09 -9.79 10.22
CA ILE A 68 34.11 -10.78 9.83
C ILE A 68 35.51 -10.16 9.84
N ILE A 69 35.65 -8.95 9.28
CA ILE A 69 36.93 -8.23 9.25
C ILE A 69 37.40 -7.93 10.67
N ILE A 70 36.54 -7.38 11.53
CA ILE A 70 36.87 -7.09 12.93
C ILE A 70 37.26 -8.38 13.67
N ALA A 71 36.50 -9.46 13.50
CA ALA A 71 36.82 -10.73 14.12
C ALA A 71 38.19 -11.27 13.66
N TYR A 72 38.49 -11.17 12.36
CA TYR A 72 39.79 -11.56 11.81
C TYR A 72 40.94 -10.75 12.43
N TYR A 73 40.80 -9.42 12.51
CA TYR A 73 41.79 -8.54 13.13
C TYR A 73 41.88 -8.66 14.66
N SER A 74 40.84 -9.18 15.33
CA SER A 74 40.86 -9.37 16.79
C SER A 74 41.49 -10.70 17.21
N PHE A 75 41.50 -11.68 16.31
CA PHE A 75 42.08 -13.01 16.54
C PHE A 75 43.52 -13.15 16.05
N HIS A 76 44.04 -12.16 15.33
CA HIS A 76 45.42 -12.08 14.85
C HIS A 76 46.16 -10.95 15.56
#